data_AF-A0A938JU10-F1
#
_entry.id   AF-A0A938JU10-F1
#
_cell.length_a   1.000
_cell.length_b   1.000
_cell.length_c   1.000
_cell.angle_alpha   90.00
_cell.angle_beta   90.00
_cell.angle_gamma   90.00
#
_symmetry.space_group_name_H-M   'P 1'
#
loop_
_entity.id
_entity.type
_entity.pdbx_description
1 polymer ?
#
loop_
_entity_poly.entity_id
_entity_poly.type
_entity_poly.pdbx_seq_one_letter_code
_entity_poly.pdbx_strand_id
1 'polypeptide(L)' 'MKNELRKLHFVNQKIRKWEPEPIRYLGVNTLVKLSGIADTEERITGRASLLNRVIEPLILR' A
#
# COMPACT_ATOMS: atom_id res chain seq x y z
N MET A 1 -10.93 32.17 27.64
CA MET A 1 -11.79 31.00 27.36
C MET A 1 -10.90 29.80 27.11
N LYS A 2 -10.79 28.85 28.04
CA LYS A 2 -9.94 27.65 27.88
C LYS A 2 -10.65 26.70 26.90
N ASN A 3 -9.96 26.29 25.85
CA ASN A 3 -10.51 25.44 24.80
C ASN A 3 -10.56 23.99 25.28
N GLU A 4 -11.71 23.53 25.78
CA GLU A 4 -11.94 22.18 26.30
C GLU A 4 -11.58 21.07 25.28
N LEU A 5 -11.62 21.38 23.97
CA LEU A 5 -11.21 20.44 22.91
C LEU A 5 -9.72 20.07 22.99
N ARG A 6 -8.86 20.94 23.52
CA ARG A 6 -7.41 20.64 23.66
C ARG A 6 -7.08 19.64 24.77
N LYS A 7 -8.04 19.28 25.62
CA LYS A 7 -7.86 18.28 26.69
C LYS A 7 -8.22 16.86 26.26
N LEU A 8 -8.83 16.71 25.07
CA LEU A 8 -9.21 15.40 24.56
C LEU A 8 -7.95 14.55 24.34
N HIS A 9 -8.03 13.29 24.73
CA HIS A 9 -6.89 12.36 24.77
C HIS A 9 -6.22 12.14 23.42
N PHE A 10 -6.90 12.48 22.31
CA PHE A 10 -6.42 12.33 20.95
C PHE A 10 -5.99 13.66 20.29
N VAL A 11 -6.26 14.81 20.92
CA VAL A 11 -5.93 16.12 20.35
C VAL A 11 -4.47 16.45 20.66
N ASN A 12 -3.70 16.78 19.61
CA ASN A 12 -2.25 17.01 19.65
C ASN A 12 -1.40 15.77 20.01
N GLN A 13 -1.94 14.56 19.90
CA GLN A 13 -1.12 13.36 20.07
C GLN A 13 -0.14 13.20 18.92
N LYS A 14 1.15 13.08 19.24
CA LYS A 14 2.18 12.80 18.25
C LYS A 14 2.11 11.33 17.86
N ILE A 15 1.52 11.03 16.71
CA ILE A 15 1.50 9.67 16.16
C ILE A 15 2.94 9.28 15.80
N ARG A 16 3.37 8.11 16.26
CA ARG A 16 4.65 7.53 15.85
C ARG A 16 4.59 7.22 14.35
N LYS A 17 5.64 7.57 13.61
CA LYS A 17 5.80 7.13 12.21
C LYS A 17 5.99 5.61 12.23
N TRP A 18 4.89 4.88 12.03
CA TRP A 18 4.85 3.42 12.10
C TRP A 18 5.24 2.77 10.76
N GLU A 19 5.09 3.51 9.66
CA GLU A 19 5.61 3.15 8.34
C GLU A 19 6.74 4.11 7.96
N PRO A 20 7.96 3.61 7.76
CA PRO A 20 9.06 4.42 7.25
C PRO A 20 8.78 4.83 5.80
N GLU A 21 8.72 6.12 5.53
CA GLU A 21 8.92 6.64 4.17
C GLU A 21 10.44 6.69 3.92
N PRO A 22 10.95 6.18 2.78
CA PRO A 22 10.27 5.98 1.49
C PRO A 22 9.74 4.57 1.21
N ILE A 23 9.94 3.61 2.12
CA ILE A 23 9.67 2.18 1.89
C ILE A 23 8.18 1.93 1.58
N ARG A 24 7.29 2.54 2.36
CA ARG A 24 5.84 2.47 2.14
C ARG A 24 5.44 2.90 0.72
N TYR A 25 5.97 4.05 0.30
CA TYR A 25 5.68 4.60 -1.02
C TYR A 25 6.17 3.66 -2.12
N LEU A 26 7.40 3.13 -1.98
CA LEU A 26 7.97 2.20 -2.94
C LEU A 26 7.14 0.91 -3.04
N GLY A 27 6.74 0.35 -1.89
CA GLY A 27 5.95 -0.88 -1.85
C GLY A 27 4.62 -0.74 -2.58
N VAL A 28 3.82 0.28 -2.22
CA VAL A 28 2.48 0.49 -2.82
C VAL A 28 2.58 0.76 -4.32
N ASN A 29 3.44 1.68 -4.74
CA ASN A 29 3.52 2.04 -6.17
C ASN A 29 4.10 0.91 -7.02
N THR A 30 5.07 0.15 -6.49
CA THR A 30 5.64 -0.99 -7.20
C THR A 30 4.60 -2.09 -7.38
N LEU A 31 3.88 -2.45 -6.32
CA LEU A 31 2.88 -3.51 -6.36
C LEU A 31 1.75 -3.19 -7.36
N VAL A 32 1.20 -1.98 -7.30
CA VAL A 32 0.14 -1.53 -8.23
C VAL A 32 0.61 -1.59 -9.68
N LYS A 33 1.84 -1.13 -9.97
CA LYS A 33 2.39 -1.17 -11.32
C LYS A 33 2.61 -2.60 -11.82
N LEU A 34 3.15 -3.47 -10.96
CA LEU A 34 3.41 -4.86 -11.32
C LEU A 34 2.11 -5.63 -11.60
N SER A 35 1.05 -5.41 -10.82
CA SER A 35 -0.27 -5.98 -11.09
C SER A 35 -0.80 -5.56 -12.47
N GLY A 36 -0.72 -4.27 -12.81
CA GLY A 36 -1.17 -3.79 -14.12
C GLY A 36 -0.36 -4.36 -15.30
N ILE A 37 0.93 -4.61 -15.10
CA ILE A 37 1.79 -5.28 -16.10
C ILE A 37 1.35 -6.74 -16.27
N ALA A 38 1.13 -7.46 -15.17
CA ALA A 38 0.67 -8.85 -15.20
C ALA A 38 -0.68 -8.98 -15.94
N ASP A 39 -1.67 -8.13 -15.61
CA ASP A 39 -2.97 -8.12 -16.28
C ASP A 39 -2.86 -7.86 -17.79
N THR A 40 -1.93 -6.98 -18.18
CA THR A 40 -1.70 -6.65 -19.59
C THR A 40 -1.05 -7.82 -20.33
N GLU A 41 -0.07 -8.48 -19.72
CA GLU A 41 0.56 -9.70 -20.25
C GLU A 41 -0.48 -10.82 -20.41
N GLU A 42 -1.32 -11.06 -19.40
CA GLU A 42 -2.37 -12.09 -19.44
C GLU A 42 -3.40 -11.79 -20.54
N ARG A 43 -3.79 -10.52 -20.71
CA ARG A 43 -4.73 -10.10 -21.77
C ARG A 43 -4.17 -10.34 -23.17
N ILE A 44 -2.88 -10.11 -23.38
CA ILE A 44 -2.24 -10.25 -24.69
C ILE A 44 -1.94 -11.72 -25.00
N THR A 45 -1.47 -12.48 -24.01
CA THR A 45 -0.99 -13.85 -24.20
C THR A 45 -2.06 -14.92 -23.97
N GLY A 46 -3.13 -14.59 -23.25
CA GLY A 46 -4.16 -15.55 -22.82
C GLY A 46 -3.65 -16.60 -21.82
N ARG A 47 -2.45 -16.42 -21.26
CA ARG A 47 -1.82 -17.33 -20.30
C ARG A 47 -1.59 -16.60 -18.99
N ALA A 48 -1.63 -17.32 -17.87
CA ALA A 48 -1.34 -16.75 -16.55
C ALA A 48 0.08 -16.14 -16.52
N SER A 49 0.20 -14.92 -16.02
CA SER A 49 1.48 -14.22 -15.96
C SER A 49 2.38 -14.84 -14.87
N LEU A 50 3.66 -14.98 -15.18
CA LEU A 50 4.65 -15.40 -14.18
C LEU A 50 4.81 -14.36 -13.05
N LEU A 51 4.56 -13.08 -13.34
CA LEU A 51 4.54 -12.02 -12.34
C LEU A 51 3.40 -12.21 -11.35
N ASN A 52 2.24 -12.66 -11.83
CA ASN A 52 1.08 -12.95 -10.99
C ASN A 52 1.44 -13.98 -9.89
N ARG A 53 2.19 -15.03 -10.23
CA ARG A 53 2.64 -16.06 -9.26
C ARG A 53 3.52 -15.52 -8.12
N VAL A 54 4.28 -14.45 -8.37
CA VAL A 54 5.14 -13.81 -7.36
C VAL A 54 4.35 -12.82 -6.50
N ILE A 55 3.38 -12.15 -7.11
CA ILE A 55 2.60 -11.07 -6.51
C ILE A 55 1.42 -11.61 -5.70
N GLU A 56 0.71 -12.62 -6.20
CA GLU A 56 -0.47 -13.23 -5.59
C GLU A 56 -0.28 -13.55 -4.09
N PRO A 57 0.81 -14.19 -3.63
CA PRO A 57 1.01 -14.46 -2.20
C PRO A 57 1.16 -13.21 -1.33
N LEU A 58 1.47 -12.06 -1.91
CA LEU A 58 1.65 -10.78 -1.21
C LEU A 58 0.35 -9.98 -1.08
N ILE A 59 -0.62 -10.18 -1.99
CA ILE A 59 -1.88 -9.41 -1.99
C ILE A 59 -3.13 -10.24 -1.69
N LEU A 60 -3.14 -11.52 -2.06
CA LEU A 60 -4.31 -12.40 -2.00
C LEU A 60 -4.28 -13.37 -0.81
N ARG A 61 -3.41 -13.11 0.17
CA ARG A 61 -3.29 -13.89 1.41
C ARG A 61 -3.95 -13.17 2.58
#